data_AF-A0A938BNV7-F1
#
_entry.id   AF-A0A938BNV7-F1
#
_cell.length_a   1.000
_cell.length_b   1.000
_cell.length_c   1.000
_cell.angle_alpha   90.00
_cell.angle_beta   90.00
_cell.angle_gamma   90.00
#
_symmetry.space_group_name_H-M   'P 1'
#
loop_
_entity.id
_entity.type
_entity.pdbx_description
1 polymer ?
#
loop_
_entity_poly.entity_id
_entity_poly.type
_entity_poly.pdbx_seq_one_letter_code
_entity_poly.pdbx_strand_id
1 'polypeptide(L)'
;MILPAPDNPKFAEILRRVEEDATFPKMWALAVTNSARASVNDHGPTHVRIVAHNALKILRLLLDAGVVPHMVKDHGMEREDAEVVVGLAGLLHDVGMSTHRDGHEGHSLFIVNAMLPRFLEGLYDRAKKTIVVSETLHAMIGHNHAQRCL
;
A
#
# COMPACT_ATOMS: atom_id res chain seq x y z
N MET A 1 -4.85 -7.31 -13.65
CA MET A 1 -4.50 -5.91 -13.38
C MET A 1 -5.51 -5.27 -12.45
N ILE A 2 -5.05 -4.92 -11.25
CA ILE A 2 -5.81 -4.30 -10.17
C ILE A 2 -5.84 -2.77 -10.31
N LEU A 3 -4.81 -2.16 -10.91
CA LEU A 3 -4.77 -0.74 -11.30
C LEU A 3 -4.42 -0.62 -12.80
N PRO A 4 -4.75 0.48 -13.48
CA PRO A 4 -4.13 0.81 -14.78
C PRO A 4 -2.60 0.83 -14.66
N ALA A 5 -1.89 0.52 -15.75
CA ALA A 5 -0.43 0.56 -15.77
C ALA A 5 0.05 1.95 -15.32
N PRO A 6 0.82 2.05 -14.22
CA PRO A 6 1.35 3.33 -13.75
C PRO A 6 2.39 3.90 -14.72
N ASP A 7 2.42 5.22 -14.89
CA ASP A 7 3.48 5.91 -15.66
C ASP A 7 4.86 5.76 -15.01
N ASN A 8 4.88 5.59 -13.69
CA ASN A 8 6.08 5.35 -12.90
C ASN A 8 6.58 3.91 -13.10
N PRO A 9 7.74 3.70 -13.74
CA PRO A 9 8.22 2.37 -14.10
C PRO A 9 8.59 1.52 -12.87
N LYS A 10 9.08 2.15 -11.79
CA LYS A 10 9.35 1.44 -10.52
C LYS A 10 8.06 0.90 -9.93
N PHE A 11 7.03 1.74 -9.84
CA PHE A 11 5.74 1.30 -9.31
C PHE A 11 5.05 0.27 -10.21
N ALA A 12 5.14 0.42 -11.54
CA ALA A 12 4.61 -0.55 -12.49
C ALA A 12 5.23 -1.94 -12.31
N GLU A 13 6.55 -2.03 -12.15
CA GLU A 13 7.24 -3.29 -11.91
C GLU A 13 6.86 -3.90 -10.55
N ILE A 14 6.77 -3.08 -9.48
CA ILE A 14 6.34 -3.57 -8.16
C ILE A 14 4.91 -4.09 -8.22
N LEU A 15 4.00 -3.36 -8.86
CA LEU A 15 2.60 -3.74 -9.02
C LEU A 15 2.49 -5.07 -9.76
N ARG A 16 3.23 -5.25 -10.85
CA ARG A 16 3.29 -6.51 -11.60
C ARG A 16 3.71 -7.67 -10.69
N ARG A 17 4.79 -7.51 -9.91
CA ARG A 17 5.26 -8.56 -8.99
C ARG A 17 4.23 -8.88 -7.90
N VAL A 18 3.56 -7.86 -7.35
CA VAL A 18 2.50 -8.02 -6.33
C VAL A 18 1.29 -8.76 -6.89
N GLU A 19 0.91 -8.49 -8.14
CA GLU A 19 -0.22 -9.14 -8.81
C GLU A 19 0.07 -10.58 -9.25
N GLU A 20 1.29 -10.86 -9.71
CA GLU A 20 1.72 -12.21 -10.10
C GLU A 20 1.94 -13.12 -8.90
N ASP A 21 2.25 -12.56 -7.73
CA ASP A 21 2.31 -13.32 -6.49
C ASP A 21 0.89 -13.63 -6.00
N ALA A 22 0.49 -14.89 -6.12
CA ALA A 22 -0.85 -15.37 -5.76
C ALA A 22 -1.25 -15.09 -4.30
N THR A 23 -0.31 -14.74 -3.41
CA THR A 23 -0.57 -14.51 -1.99
C THR A 23 -1.48 -13.30 -1.78
N PHE A 24 -1.18 -12.13 -2.35
CA PHE A 24 -1.99 -10.93 -2.12
C PHE A 24 -3.38 -10.99 -2.75
N PRO A 25 -3.56 -11.42 -4.02
CA PRO A 25 -4.88 -11.69 -4.59
C PRO A 25 -5.71 -12.64 -3.73
N LYS A 26 -5.08 -13.69 -3.18
CA LYS A 26 -5.76 -14.62 -2.28
C LYS A 26 -6.12 -13.98 -0.94
N MET A 27 -5.24 -13.17 -0.36
CA MET A 27 -5.50 -12.43 0.88
C MET A 27 -6.68 -11.46 0.72
N TRP A 28 -6.77 -10.71 -0.38
CA TRP A 28 -7.92 -9.84 -0.64
C TRP A 28 -9.22 -10.63 -0.82
N ALA A 29 -9.19 -11.82 -1.44
CA ALA A 29 -10.35 -12.70 -1.51
C ALA A 29 -10.76 -13.25 -0.13
N LEU A 30 -9.77 -13.57 0.73
CA LEU A 30 -10.01 -14.00 2.10
C LEU A 30 -10.55 -12.86 2.97
N ALA A 31 -10.11 -11.62 2.75
CA ALA A 31 -10.64 -10.43 3.41
C ALA A 31 -12.15 -10.26 3.14
N VAL A 32 -12.59 -10.46 1.89
CA VAL A 32 -14.04 -10.52 1.56
C VAL A 32 -14.72 -11.65 2.32
N THR A 33 -14.13 -12.84 2.33
CA THR A 33 -14.72 -14.02 2.98
C THR A 33 -14.90 -13.80 4.48
N ASN A 34 -13.91 -13.19 5.15
CA ASN A 34 -13.97 -12.87 6.56
C ASN A 34 -14.97 -11.74 6.85
N SER A 35 -14.98 -10.69 6.04
CA SER A 35 -15.96 -9.59 6.16
C SER A 35 -17.39 -10.10 5.99
N ALA A 36 -17.62 -11.03 5.05
CA ALA A 36 -18.94 -11.60 4.78
C ALA A 36 -19.50 -12.40 5.96
N ARG A 37 -18.65 -12.95 6.85
CA ARG A 37 -19.09 -13.60 8.11
C ARG A 37 -19.73 -12.61 9.08
N ALA A 38 -19.39 -11.33 8.98
CA ALA A 38 -20.04 -10.22 9.68
C ALA A 38 -21.18 -9.58 8.85
N SER A 39 -21.60 -10.22 7.75
CA SER A 39 -22.60 -9.70 6.80
C SER A 39 -22.22 -8.36 6.14
N VAL A 40 -20.92 -8.11 5.97
CA VAL A 40 -20.38 -6.93 5.26
C VAL A 40 -19.50 -7.37 4.09
N ASN A 41 -19.50 -6.63 2.97
CA ASN A 41 -18.65 -6.94 1.80
C ASN A 41 -17.99 -5.67 1.26
N ASP A 42 -16.90 -5.25 1.90
CA ASP A 42 -16.29 -3.95 1.67
C ASP A 42 -14.75 -3.96 1.62
N HIS A 43 -14.06 -5.10 1.80
CA HIS A 43 -12.57 -5.17 1.91
C HIS A 43 -11.90 -6.07 0.85
N GLY A 44 -12.45 -6.12 -0.36
CA GLY A 44 -11.96 -6.98 -1.45
C GLY A 44 -11.05 -6.30 -2.50
N PRO A 45 -10.72 -7.01 -3.60
CA PRO A 45 -9.88 -6.47 -4.68
C PRO A 45 -10.41 -5.15 -5.28
N THR A 46 -11.74 -4.99 -5.35
CA THR A 46 -12.37 -3.74 -5.81
C THR A 46 -12.14 -2.59 -4.84
N HIS A 47 -12.19 -2.85 -3.53
CA HIS A 47 -11.93 -1.84 -2.50
C HIS A 47 -10.50 -1.31 -2.61
N VAL A 48 -9.51 -2.20 -2.56
CA VAL A 48 -8.09 -1.79 -2.57
C VAL A 48 -7.71 -1.09 -3.88
N ARG A 49 -8.35 -1.46 -5.01
CA ARG A 49 -8.22 -0.74 -6.29
C ARG A 49 -8.69 0.70 -6.17
N ILE A 50 -9.89 0.93 -5.62
CA ILE A 50 -10.47 2.26 -5.50
C ILE A 50 -9.63 3.12 -4.55
N VAL A 51 -9.22 2.56 -3.40
CA VAL A 51 -8.38 3.25 -2.42
C VAL A 51 -7.04 3.65 -3.04
N ALA A 52 -6.31 2.71 -3.65
CA ALA A 52 -5.02 3.00 -4.26
C ALA A 52 -5.12 4.01 -5.42
N HIS A 53 -6.14 3.90 -6.27
CA HIS A 53 -6.39 4.88 -7.34
C HIS A 53 -6.61 6.29 -6.79
N ASN A 54 -7.49 6.42 -5.79
CA ASN A 54 -7.81 7.73 -5.20
C ASN A 54 -6.62 8.30 -4.43
N ALA A 55 -5.86 7.46 -3.72
CA ALA A 55 -4.66 7.88 -2.99
C ALA A 55 -3.60 8.45 -3.95
N LEU A 56 -3.33 7.78 -5.07
CA LEU A 56 -2.42 8.28 -6.11
C LEU A 56 -2.94 9.57 -6.76
N LYS A 57 -4.24 9.67 -7.01
CA LYS A 57 -4.86 10.89 -7.53
C LYS A 57 -4.67 12.06 -6.56
N ILE A 58 -4.91 11.85 -5.27
CA ILE A 58 -4.70 12.86 -4.23
C ILE A 58 -3.23 13.27 -4.17
N LEU A 59 -2.30 12.32 -4.17
CA LEU A 59 -0.85 12.61 -4.19
C LEU A 59 -0.48 13.50 -5.37
N ARG A 60 -0.97 13.20 -6.58
CA ARG A 60 -0.68 13.99 -7.78
C ARG A 60 -1.23 15.42 -7.68
N LEU A 61 -2.46 15.58 -7.19
CA LEU A 61 -3.03 16.91 -6.95
C LEU A 61 -2.22 17.72 -5.93
N LEU A 62 -1.70 17.06 -4.89
CA LEU A 62 -0.83 17.70 -3.90
C LEU A 62 0.52 18.11 -4.52
N LEU A 63 1.13 17.24 -5.33
CA LEU A 63 2.36 17.54 -6.06
C LEU A 63 2.19 18.73 -7.02
N ASP A 64 1.07 18.78 -7.76
CA ASP A 64 0.72 19.87 -8.66
C ASP A 64 0.52 21.19 -7.91
N ALA A 65 0.00 21.13 -6.68
CA ALA A 65 -0.14 22.27 -5.78
C ALA A 65 1.20 22.68 -5.08
N GLY A 66 2.31 22.01 -5.39
CA GLY A 66 3.63 22.31 -4.82
C GLY A 66 3.89 21.71 -3.44
N VAL A 67 3.04 20.80 -2.96
CA VAL A 67 3.30 20.05 -1.72
C VAL A 67 4.46 19.10 -1.94
N VAL A 68 5.44 19.13 -1.04
CA VAL A 68 6.63 18.28 -1.10
C VAL A 68 6.44 17.06 -0.20
N PRO A 69 6.44 15.82 -0.74
CA PRO A 69 6.33 14.60 0.07
C PRO A 69 7.54 14.39 0.99
N HIS A 70 7.34 13.73 2.13
CA HIS A 70 8.42 13.38 3.06
C HIS A 70 9.53 12.53 2.42
N MET A 71 9.18 11.67 1.45
CA MET A 71 10.16 10.95 0.63
C MET A 71 11.20 11.89 0.01
N VAL A 72 10.77 13.06 -0.48
CA VAL A 72 11.68 14.05 -1.06
C VAL A 72 12.34 14.88 0.04
N LYS A 73 11.53 15.43 0.95
CA LYS A 73 11.97 16.41 1.95
C LYS A 73 12.95 15.83 2.98
N ASP A 74 12.67 14.64 3.50
CA ASP A 74 13.37 14.10 4.66
C ASP A 74 14.38 13.01 4.27
N HIS A 75 14.14 12.32 3.16
CA HIS A 75 14.96 11.19 2.71
C HIS A 75 15.78 11.46 1.44
N GLY A 76 15.60 12.62 0.80
CA GLY A 76 16.29 12.97 -0.45
C GLY A 76 15.99 12.02 -1.61
N MET A 77 14.81 11.41 -1.60
CA MET A 77 14.32 10.50 -2.65
C MET A 77 13.46 11.25 -3.67
N GLU A 78 13.00 10.57 -4.71
CA GLU A 78 12.28 11.19 -5.83
C GLU A 78 10.76 11.21 -5.60
N ARG A 79 10.02 12.01 -6.38
CA ARG A 79 8.55 12.07 -6.32
C ARG A 79 7.93 10.72 -6.68
N GLU A 80 8.56 9.99 -7.58
CA GLU A 80 8.21 8.63 -7.99
C GLU A 80 8.31 7.64 -6.82
N ASP A 81 9.19 7.89 -5.84
CA ASP A 81 9.28 7.04 -4.65
C ASP A 81 8.10 7.30 -3.69
N ALA A 82 7.57 8.52 -3.67
CA ALA A 82 6.32 8.83 -2.96
C ALA A 82 5.12 8.14 -3.60
N GLU A 83 5.05 8.06 -4.94
CA GLU A 83 4.00 7.29 -5.62
C GLU A 83 4.07 5.79 -5.27
N VAL A 84 5.27 5.23 -5.17
CA VAL A 84 5.45 3.82 -4.73
C VAL A 84 4.90 3.63 -3.32
N VAL A 85 5.27 4.48 -2.37
CA VAL A 85 4.79 4.40 -0.97
C VAL A 85 3.27 4.51 -0.90
N VAL A 86 2.68 5.54 -1.53
CA VAL A 86 1.23 5.79 -1.47
C VAL A 86 0.45 4.69 -2.19
N GLY A 87 0.92 4.25 -3.35
CA GLY A 87 0.29 3.18 -4.11
C GLY A 87 0.30 1.85 -3.36
N LEU A 88 1.44 1.48 -2.76
CA LEU A 88 1.55 0.28 -1.94
C LEU A 88 0.72 0.35 -0.67
N ALA A 89 0.71 1.50 0.01
CA ALA A 89 -0.11 1.68 1.20
C ALA A 89 -1.59 1.47 0.88
N GLY A 90 -2.10 2.10 -0.18
CA GLY A 90 -3.49 1.89 -0.60
C GLY A 90 -3.82 0.44 -0.97
N LEU A 91 -2.91 -0.27 -1.64
CA LEU A 91 -3.13 -1.66 -2.05
C LEU A 91 -3.09 -2.66 -0.89
N LEU A 92 -2.28 -2.39 0.14
CA LEU A 92 -1.92 -3.36 1.16
C LEU A 92 -2.49 -3.04 2.55
N HIS A 93 -3.10 -1.87 2.76
CA HIS A 93 -3.52 -1.41 4.10
C HIS A 93 -4.42 -2.40 4.86
N ASP A 94 -5.25 -3.17 4.15
CA ASP A 94 -6.26 -4.06 4.76
C ASP A 94 -5.99 -5.56 4.60
N VAL A 95 -4.78 -5.97 4.20
CA VAL A 95 -4.48 -7.42 4.05
C VAL A 95 -4.67 -8.21 5.35
N GLY A 96 -4.58 -7.54 6.51
CA GLY A 96 -4.90 -8.09 7.83
C GLY A 96 -6.34 -8.55 8.01
N MET A 97 -7.28 -8.08 7.17
CA MET A 97 -8.66 -8.58 7.14
C MET A 97 -8.74 -10.07 6.80
N SER A 98 -7.70 -10.62 6.14
CA SER A 98 -7.56 -12.06 5.92
C SER A 98 -7.34 -12.86 7.22
N THR A 99 -6.95 -12.19 8.31
CA THR A 99 -6.74 -12.78 9.64
C THR A 99 -7.95 -12.56 10.54
N HIS A 100 -8.33 -11.30 10.78
CA HIS A 100 -9.45 -10.93 11.64
C HIS A 100 -9.96 -9.53 11.26
N ARG A 101 -11.22 -9.20 11.57
CA ARG A 101 -11.77 -7.86 11.32
C ARG A 101 -11.29 -6.84 12.34
N ASP A 102 -11.41 -7.16 13.62
CA ASP A 102 -10.92 -6.27 14.67
C ASP A 102 -9.39 -6.27 14.67
N GLY A 103 -8.79 -5.08 14.66
CA GLY A 103 -7.34 -4.89 14.65
C GLY A 103 -6.66 -5.23 13.31
N HIS A 104 -7.43 -5.37 12.22
CA HIS A 104 -6.90 -5.70 10.90
C HIS A 104 -5.80 -4.73 10.45
N GLU A 105 -5.90 -3.46 10.80
CA GLU A 105 -4.92 -2.42 10.48
C GLU A 105 -3.54 -2.78 11.05
N GLY A 106 -3.50 -3.26 12.29
CA GLY A 106 -2.28 -3.73 12.94
C GLY A 106 -1.78 -5.06 12.37
N HIS A 107 -2.69 -5.99 12.09
CA HIS A 107 -2.34 -7.27 11.44
C HIS A 107 -1.71 -7.07 10.06
N SER A 108 -2.19 -6.09 9.29
CA SER A 108 -1.64 -5.72 7.99
C SER A 108 -0.16 -5.33 8.10
N LEU A 109 0.24 -4.62 9.15
CA LEU A 109 1.64 -4.19 9.31
C LEU A 109 2.59 -5.39 9.40
N PHE A 110 2.22 -6.42 10.17
CA PHE A 110 3.05 -7.61 10.32
C PHE A 110 3.20 -8.40 9.02
N ILE A 111 2.08 -8.60 8.30
CA ILE A 111 2.07 -9.30 7.01
C ILE A 111 2.93 -8.53 5.98
N VAL A 112 2.68 -7.22 5.85
CA VAL A 112 3.36 -6.40 4.84
C VAL A 112 4.84 -6.22 5.16
N ASN A 113 5.22 -6.04 6.42
CA ASN A 113 6.63 -5.95 6.80
C ASN A 113 7.44 -7.21 6.43
N ALA A 114 6.83 -8.40 6.57
CA ALA A 114 7.47 -9.66 6.21
C ALA A 114 7.59 -9.87 4.69
N MET A 115 6.62 -9.38 3.92
CA MET A 115 6.50 -9.69 2.50
C MET A 115 7.02 -8.59 1.58
N LEU A 116 6.79 -7.32 1.90
CA LEU A 116 7.09 -6.19 1.02
C LEU A 116 8.56 -6.14 0.53
N PRO A 117 9.59 -6.39 1.37
CA PRO A 117 10.98 -6.27 0.94
C PRO A 117 11.34 -7.07 -0.32
N ARG A 118 10.73 -8.24 -0.53
CA ARG A 118 11.02 -9.10 -1.70
C ARG A 118 10.52 -8.51 -3.03
N PHE A 119 9.46 -7.70 -2.97
CA PHE A 119 8.89 -7.04 -4.16
C PHE A 119 9.72 -5.83 -4.59
N LEU A 120 10.49 -5.26 -3.67
CA LEU A 120 11.37 -4.11 -3.89
C LEU A 120 12.80 -4.50 -4.34
N GLU A 121 13.08 -5.80 -4.47
CA GLU A 121 14.42 -6.30 -4.77
C GLU A 121 14.93 -5.82 -6.14
N GLY A 122 16.19 -5.39 -6.21
CA GLY A 122 16.79 -4.84 -7.43
C GLY A 122 16.28 -3.46 -7.87
N LEU A 123 15.28 -2.88 -7.20
CA LEU A 123 14.78 -1.52 -7.49
C LEU A 123 15.37 -0.46 -6.54
N TYR A 124 15.75 -0.89 -5.34
CA TYR A 124 16.34 -0.04 -4.30
C TYR A 124 17.53 -0.74 -3.66
N ASP A 125 18.54 0.04 -3.28
CA ASP A 125 19.57 -0.41 -2.34
C ASP A 125 18.95 -0.71 -0.96
N ARG A 126 19.73 -1.33 -0.06
CA ARG A 126 19.25 -1.74 1.26
C ARG A 126 18.71 -0.58 2.10
N ALA A 127 19.35 0.58 2.06
CA ALA A 127 18.95 1.73 2.86
C ALA A 127 17.63 2.30 2.35
N LYS A 128 17.53 2.57 1.05
CA LYS A 128 16.31 3.07 0.40
C LYS A 128 15.14 2.09 0.52
N LYS A 129 15.40 0.79 0.41
CA LYS A 129 14.40 -0.27 0.62
C LYS A 129 13.81 -0.20 2.03
N THR A 130 14.65 0.01 3.04
CA THR A 130 14.20 0.14 4.44
C THR A 130 13.30 1.35 4.62
N ILE A 131 13.64 2.49 4.00
CA ILE A 131 12.82 3.71 4.01
C ILE A 131 11.47 3.45 3.35
N VAL A 132 11.44 2.90 2.13
CA VAL A 132 10.20 2.61 1.40
C VAL A 132 9.29 1.69 2.20
N VAL A 133 9.83 0.64 2.83
CA VAL A 133 9.05 -0.26 3.69
C VAL A 133 8.48 0.51 4.89
N SER A 134 9.32 1.24 5.63
CA SER A 134 8.89 1.99 6.81
C SER A 134 7.80 3.03 6.49
N GLU A 135 7.99 3.80 5.43
CA GLU A 135 7.05 4.84 4.98
C GLU A 135 5.74 4.22 4.46
N THR A 136 5.81 3.08 3.79
CA THR A 136 4.61 2.33 3.38
C THR A 136 3.80 1.88 4.59
N LEU A 137 4.46 1.29 5.61
CA LEU A 137 3.80 0.83 6.83
C LEU A 137 3.22 2.01 7.63
N HIS A 138 3.92 3.15 7.68
CA HIS A 138 3.44 4.36 8.32
C HIS A 138 2.20 4.93 7.62
N ALA A 139 2.24 5.05 6.29
CA ALA A 139 1.10 5.50 5.50
C ALA A 139 -0.08 4.53 5.61
N MET A 140 0.17 3.22 5.69
CA MET A 140 -0.86 2.23 5.98
C MET A 140 -1.50 2.52 7.33
N ILE A 141 -0.79 2.49 8.45
CA ILE A 141 -1.44 2.60 9.77
C ILE A 141 -2.22 3.92 9.96
N GLY A 142 -1.85 4.97 9.23
CA GLY A 142 -2.57 6.24 9.21
C GLY A 142 -4.05 6.16 8.76
N HIS A 143 -4.51 5.07 8.14
CA HIS A 143 -5.94 4.89 7.83
C HIS A 143 -6.79 4.46 9.05
N ASN A 144 -6.16 4.03 10.15
CA ASN A 144 -6.86 3.62 11.34
C ASN A 144 -7.47 4.84 12.04
N HIS A 145 -8.80 4.98 11.93
CA HIS A 145 -9.55 6.10 12.53
C HIS A 145 -9.39 6.23 14.06
N ALA A 146 -9.06 5.14 14.75
CA ALA A 146 -8.87 5.13 16.20
C ALA A 146 -7.45 5.56 16.61
N GLN A 147 -6.53 5.71 15.66
CA GLN A 147 -5.15 6.13 15.90
C GLN A 147 -4.90 7.52 15.30
N ARG A 148 -4.40 8.43 16.13
CA ARG A 148 -3.97 9.74 15.65
C ARG A 148 -2.71 9.55 14.81
N CYS A 149 -2.75 10.03 13.56
CA CYS A 149 -1.56 10.19 12.75
C CYS A 149 -0.81 11.45 13.22
N LEU A 150 0.27 11.25 13.98
CA LEU A 150 1.19 12.27 14.54
C LEU A 150 0.50 13.52 15.14
#